data_AF-A0A2H8TJS7-F1
#
_entry.id   AF-A0A2H8TJS7-F1
#
_cell.length_a   1.000
_cell.length_b   1.000
_cell.length_c   1.000
_cell.angle_alpha   90.00
_cell.angle_beta   90.00
_cell.angle_gamma   90.00
#
_symmetry.space_group_name_H-M   'P 1'
#
loop_
_entity.id
_entity.type
_entity.pdbx_description
1 polymer ?
#
loop_
_entity_poly.entity_id
_entity_poly.type
_entity_poly.pdbx_seq_one_letter_code
_entity_poly.pdbx_strand_id
1 'polypeptide(L)'
;IIHLNCLGQVLTRENVVDVIKFAYKEKLFLLADEVYQDNVYAEGSKFHSFKKVLTELGSPYSEMELASFMSCSKGYMGECGLRGGYTEVINLDPEVKAMLLKSVSAMLCPTVLGQTVMDCVVNPPQPGEPSYESFQKEKNSVLKSLAERAKLVADTFNSIPGMSCNPVQGAMYAFPQFKLPERAIKEAKNQGIEPNAFYAFQLLENTGICIVPGSGFGQVEGTYHFRTTILPQPDKLKAMLDSFKSFHLKFLEQWE
;
A
#
# COMPACT_ATOMS: atom_id res chain seq x y z
N ILE A 1 -10.37 9.57 1.86
CA ILE A 1 -9.10 9.11 1.24
C ILE A 1 -9.20 7.61 1.07
N ILE A 2 -9.08 7.11 -0.15
CA ILE A 2 -9.15 5.68 -0.45
C ILE A 2 -7.70 5.21 -0.61
N HIS A 3 -7.20 4.46 0.38
CA HIS A 3 -5.82 4.00 0.45
C HIS A 3 -5.77 2.57 0.97
N LEU A 4 -5.37 1.61 0.14
CA LEU A 4 -5.29 0.19 0.50
C LEU A 4 -3.87 -0.29 0.83
N ASN A 5 -2.97 0.64 1.11
CA ASN A 5 -1.53 0.37 1.20
C ASN A 5 -1.14 -0.74 2.18
N CYS A 6 -1.77 -0.79 3.35
CA CYS A 6 -1.41 -1.80 4.36
C CYS A 6 -1.97 -3.16 4.01
N LEU A 7 -3.18 -3.22 3.46
CA LEU A 7 -3.91 -4.46 3.18
C LEU A 7 -3.46 -5.15 1.87
N GLY A 8 -2.79 -4.42 0.98
CA GLY A 8 -2.32 -4.96 -0.30
C GLY A 8 -3.46 -5.35 -1.25
N GLN A 9 -4.68 -4.86 -1.01
CA GLN A 9 -5.85 -5.15 -1.84
C GLN A 9 -5.98 -4.21 -3.03
N VAL A 10 -6.65 -4.67 -4.08
CA VAL A 10 -6.98 -3.90 -5.28
C VAL A 10 -8.49 -3.84 -5.41
N LEU A 11 -9.07 -2.63 -5.43
CA LEU A 11 -10.51 -2.47 -5.58
C LEU A 11 -10.98 -2.97 -6.93
N THR A 12 -12.08 -3.74 -6.93
CA THR A 12 -12.78 -4.08 -8.17
C THR A 12 -13.45 -2.83 -8.75
N ARG A 13 -13.77 -2.88 -10.04
CA ARG A 13 -14.51 -1.79 -10.69
C ARG A 13 -15.84 -1.52 -9.99
N GLU A 14 -16.54 -2.57 -9.57
CA GLU A 14 -17.82 -2.49 -8.88
C GLU A 14 -17.68 -1.74 -7.55
N ASN A 15 -16.64 -2.04 -6.76
CA ASN A 15 -16.38 -1.30 -5.53
C ASN A 15 -16.06 0.17 -5.80
N VAL A 16 -15.28 0.48 -6.84
CA VAL A 16 -15.01 1.89 -7.22
C VAL A 16 -16.33 2.60 -7.58
N VAL A 17 -17.22 1.96 -8.33
CA VAL A 17 -18.55 2.50 -8.66
C VAL A 17 -19.38 2.74 -7.40
N ASP A 18 -19.42 1.78 -6.48
CA ASP A 18 -20.19 1.89 -5.24
C ASP A 18 -19.68 3.04 -4.37
N VAL A 19 -18.35 3.21 -4.27
CA VAL A 19 -17.75 4.31 -3.52
C VAL A 19 -18.05 5.66 -4.17
N ILE A 20 -17.98 5.76 -5.51
CA ILE A 20 -18.34 7.00 -6.21
C ILE A 20 -19.81 7.35 -5.96
N LYS A 21 -20.72 6.38 -6.08
CA LYS A 21 -22.15 6.59 -5.82
C LYS A 21 -22.43 7.01 -4.38
N PHE A 22 -21.74 6.39 -3.43
CA PHE A 22 -21.81 6.76 -2.01
C PHE A 22 -21.33 8.19 -1.80
N ALA A 23 -20.14 8.54 -2.31
CA ALA A 23 -19.59 9.88 -2.18
C ALA A 23 -20.49 10.94 -2.84
N TYR A 24 -21.13 10.62 -3.96
CA TYR A 24 -22.11 11.51 -4.59
C TYR A 24 -23.31 11.77 -3.66
N LYS A 25 -23.90 10.70 -3.13
CA LYS A 25 -25.06 10.76 -2.24
C LYS A 25 -24.77 11.58 -0.99
N GLU A 26 -23.59 11.38 -0.40
CA GLU A 26 -23.17 12.03 0.84
C GLU A 26 -22.43 13.37 0.61
N LYS A 27 -22.36 13.84 -0.64
CA LYS A 27 -21.71 15.11 -1.05
C LYS A 27 -20.26 15.22 -0.56
N LEU A 28 -19.49 14.15 -0.78
CA LEU A 28 -18.10 14.04 -0.35
C LEU A 28 -17.14 14.31 -1.50
N PHE A 29 -16.07 15.06 -1.18
CA PHE A 29 -14.90 15.18 -2.04
C PHE A 29 -14.10 13.87 -2.02
N LEU A 30 -13.92 13.26 -3.19
CA LEU A 30 -13.11 12.07 -3.38
C LEU A 30 -11.60 12.39 -3.44
N LEU A 31 -10.83 11.77 -2.55
CA LEU A 31 -9.38 11.76 -2.57
C LEU A 31 -8.90 10.33 -2.83
N ALA A 32 -8.44 10.05 -4.06
CA ALA A 32 -8.03 8.73 -4.52
C ALA A 32 -6.49 8.61 -4.48
N ASP A 33 -5.96 7.90 -3.48
CA ASP A 33 -4.53 7.64 -3.34
C ASP A 33 -4.13 6.43 -4.19
N GLU A 34 -3.69 6.70 -5.42
CA GLU A 34 -3.45 5.71 -6.48
C GLU A 34 -1.95 5.45 -6.71
N VAL A 35 -1.09 5.74 -5.71
CA VAL A 35 0.37 5.65 -5.84
C VAL A 35 0.93 4.25 -6.13
N TYR A 36 0.13 3.20 -5.94
CA TYR A 36 0.51 1.81 -6.27
C TYR A 36 -0.17 1.28 -7.53
N GLN A 37 -0.71 2.14 -8.40
CA GLN A 37 -1.49 1.74 -9.58
C GLN A 37 -0.77 0.77 -10.52
N ASP A 38 0.56 0.83 -10.62
CA ASP A 38 1.37 -0.07 -11.43
C ASP A 38 1.69 -1.42 -10.77
N ASN A 39 1.40 -1.57 -9.47
CA ASN A 39 1.76 -2.74 -8.68
C ASN A 39 0.52 -3.56 -8.36
N VAL A 40 0.10 -4.32 -9.37
CA VAL A 40 -1.01 -5.28 -9.29
C VAL A 40 -0.47 -6.64 -9.73
N TYR A 41 -0.61 -7.64 -8.87
CA TYR A 41 0.00 -8.96 -9.04
C TYR A 41 -1.00 -10.09 -9.09
N ALA A 42 -2.11 -9.98 -8.36
CA ALA A 42 -3.08 -11.06 -8.27
C ALA A 42 -3.79 -11.29 -9.61
N GLU A 43 -3.94 -12.56 -9.97
CA GLU A 43 -4.67 -12.96 -11.16
C GLU A 43 -6.11 -12.41 -11.12
N GLY A 44 -6.58 -11.87 -12.25
CA GLY A 44 -7.88 -11.23 -12.35
C GLY A 44 -8.00 -9.85 -11.70
N SER A 45 -6.99 -9.40 -10.93
CA SER A 45 -6.98 -8.04 -10.37
C SER A 45 -6.50 -7.03 -11.41
N LYS A 46 -7.14 -5.87 -11.45
CA LYS A 46 -6.79 -4.79 -12.37
C LYS A 46 -6.96 -3.44 -11.68
N PHE A 47 -6.04 -2.52 -11.96
CA PHE A 47 -6.19 -1.14 -11.52
C PHE A 47 -7.30 -0.44 -12.34
N HIS A 48 -8.21 0.21 -11.62
CA HIS A 48 -9.26 1.05 -12.18
C HIS A 48 -9.14 2.44 -11.54
N SER A 49 -8.69 3.44 -12.30
CA SER A 49 -8.59 4.79 -11.74
C SER A 49 -9.97 5.35 -11.43
N PHE A 50 -10.08 6.05 -10.31
CA PHE A 50 -11.30 6.76 -9.93
C PHE A 50 -11.70 7.74 -11.03
N LYS A 51 -10.73 8.45 -11.63
CA LYS A 51 -10.96 9.36 -12.75
C LYS A 51 -11.64 8.68 -13.94
N LYS A 52 -11.17 7.50 -14.34
CA LYS A 52 -11.74 6.75 -15.47
C LYS A 52 -13.16 6.32 -15.15
N VAL A 53 -13.39 5.67 -14.01
CA VAL A 53 -14.70 5.13 -13.65
C VAL A 53 -15.72 6.27 -13.44
N LEU A 54 -15.32 7.36 -12.79
CA LEU A 54 -16.13 8.55 -12.59
C LEU A 54 -16.54 9.18 -13.93
N THR A 55 -15.62 9.24 -14.90
CA THR A 55 -15.92 9.76 -16.25
C THR A 55 -16.85 8.82 -17.02
N GLU A 56 -16.64 7.50 -16.96
CA GLU A 56 -17.49 6.49 -17.60
C GLU A 56 -18.92 6.46 -17.05
N LEU A 57 -19.12 6.79 -15.77
CA LEU A 57 -20.44 6.86 -15.15
C LEU A 57 -21.26 8.07 -15.65
N GLY A 58 -20.62 9.09 -16.21
CA GLY A 58 -21.29 10.29 -16.73
C GLY A 58 -21.98 11.13 -15.65
N SER A 59 -22.77 12.11 -16.08
CA SER A 59 -23.52 12.98 -15.17
C SER A 59 -24.57 12.16 -14.40
N PRO A 60 -24.74 12.39 -13.07
CA PRO A 60 -24.15 13.48 -12.29
C PRO A 60 -22.78 13.16 -11.66
N TYR A 61 -22.29 11.93 -11.77
CA TYR A 61 -21.05 11.51 -11.11
C TYR A 61 -19.79 12.16 -11.69
N SER A 62 -19.77 12.38 -13.01
CA SER A 62 -18.64 13.00 -13.71
C SER A 62 -18.37 14.46 -13.31
N GLU A 63 -19.30 15.08 -12.61
CA GLU A 63 -19.24 16.47 -12.13
C GLU A 63 -18.75 16.57 -10.68
N MET A 64 -18.50 15.44 -10.01
CA MET A 64 -18.01 15.42 -8.63
C MET A 64 -16.56 15.89 -8.51
N GLU A 65 -16.25 16.49 -7.37
CA GLU A 65 -14.88 16.83 -6.97
C GLU A 65 -14.05 15.55 -6.75
N LEU A 66 -12.92 15.46 -7.44
CA LEU A 66 -11.97 14.35 -7.33
C LEU A 66 -10.53 14.86 -7.37
N ALA A 67 -9.71 14.35 -6.46
CA ALA A 67 -8.26 14.51 -6.44
C ALA A 67 -7.61 13.11 -6.51
N SER A 68 -6.94 12.81 -7.62
CA SER A 68 -6.21 11.56 -7.84
C SER A 68 -4.71 11.79 -7.65
N PHE A 69 -4.07 11.00 -6.79
CA PHE A 69 -2.66 11.15 -6.42
C PHE A 69 -1.78 10.08 -7.05
N MET A 70 -0.61 10.49 -7.56
CA MET A 70 0.42 9.59 -8.09
C MET A 70 1.81 10.01 -7.60
N SER A 71 2.73 9.04 -7.47
CA SER A 71 4.10 9.28 -7.02
C SER A 71 5.10 8.37 -7.71
N CYS A 72 6.32 8.87 -7.94
CA CYS A 72 7.44 8.08 -8.46
C CYS A 72 8.08 7.21 -7.39
N SER A 73 7.71 7.43 -6.11
CA SER A 73 8.35 6.76 -4.97
C SER A 73 8.02 5.28 -4.89
N LYS A 74 6.98 4.84 -5.60
CA LYS A 74 6.36 3.54 -5.46
C LYS A 74 6.44 2.78 -6.77
N GLY A 75 6.07 1.53 -6.65
CA GLY A 75 5.94 0.62 -7.76
C GLY A 75 7.25 0.02 -8.26
N TYR A 76 7.26 -0.48 -9.49
CA TYR A 76 8.49 -1.01 -10.12
C TYR A 76 9.56 0.07 -10.37
N MET A 77 9.15 1.35 -10.34
CA MET A 77 10.02 2.51 -10.49
C MET A 77 10.77 2.80 -9.18
N GLY A 78 10.05 2.93 -8.06
CA GLY A 78 10.66 2.86 -6.72
C GLY A 78 11.60 4.01 -6.34
N GLU A 79 11.46 5.18 -6.95
CA GLU A 79 12.38 6.32 -6.84
C GLU A 79 12.10 7.21 -5.61
N CYS A 80 12.02 6.60 -4.43
CA CYS A 80 11.52 7.25 -3.21
C CYS A 80 12.35 8.44 -2.71
N GLY A 81 13.65 8.47 -3.01
CA GLY A 81 14.56 9.56 -2.67
C GLY A 81 14.41 10.79 -3.57
N LEU A 82 13.85 10.66 -4.77
CA LEU A 82 13.73 11.74 -5.76
C LEU A 82 12.51 12.65 -5.50
N ARG A 83 11.57 12.20 -4.65
CA ARG A 83 10.44 12.99 -4.13
C ARG A 83 9.56 13.63 -5.22
N GLY A 84 9.29 12.90 -6.29
CA GLY A 84 8.34 13.28 -7.34
C GLY A 84 6.92 12.76 -7.11
N GLY A 85 5.92 13.57 -7.49
CA GLY A 85 4.50 13.24 -7.42
C GLY A 85 3.65 14.30 -8.11
N TYR A 86 2.41 13.95 -8.45
CA TYR A 86 1.42 14.90 -8.91
C TYR A 86 0.03 14.58 -8.33
N THR A 87 -0.87 15.55 -8.45
CA THR A 87 -2.28 15.37 -8.17
C THR A 87 -3.09 15.95 -9.32
N GLU A 88 -3.95 15.14 -9.92
CA GLU A 88 -4.96 15.64 -10.84
C GLU A 88 -6.19 16.01 -10.01
N VAL A 89 -6.61 17.27 -10.08
CA VAL A 89 -7.82 17.75 -9.39
C VAL A 89 -8.83 18.22 -10.42
N ILE A 90 -10.04 17.67 -10.38
CA ILE A 90 -11.14 17.99 -11.28
C ILE A 90 -12.36 18.49 -10.52
N ASN A 91 -13.16 19.32 -11.20
CA ASN A 91 -14.45 19.86 -10.72
C ASN A 91 -14.41 20.59 -9.36
N LEU A 92 -13.21 20.95 -8.88
CA LEU A 92 -13.02 21.62 -7.59
C LEU A 92 -13.80 22.93 -7.54
N ASP A 93 -14.49 23.15 -6.43
CA ASP A 93 -15.18 24.40 -6.16
C ASP A 93 -14.25 25.62 -6.39
N PRO A 94 -14.70 26.68 -7.08
CA PRO A 94 -13.86 27.84 -7.40
C PRO A 94 -13.24 28.53 -6.19
N GLU A 95 -13.94 28.61 -5.05
CA GLU A 95 -13.42 29.23 -3.83
C GLU A 95 -12.34 28.35 -3.19
N VAL A 96 -12.56 27.04 -3.16
CA VAL A 96 -11.57 26.06 -2.70
C VAL A 96 -10.33 26.09 -3.60
N LYS A 97 -10.51 26.16 -4.93
CA LYS A 97 -9.42 26.28 -5.90
C LYS A 97 -8.60 27.55 -5.68
N ALA A 98 -9.25 28.69 -5.40
CA ALA A 98 -8.56 29.94 -5.10
C ALA A 98 -7.67 29.80 -3.84
N MET A 99 -8.19 29.15 -2.80
CA MET A 99 -7.43 28.89 -1.57
C MET A 99 -6.27 27.90 -1.78
N LEU A 100 -6.47 26.85 -2.58
CA LEU A 100 -5.42 25.91 -2.95
C LEU A 100 -4.28 26.63 -3.70
N LEU A 101 -4.61 27.42 -4.72
CA LEU A 101 -3.62 28.17 -5.49
C LEU A 101 -2.87 29.19 -4.63
N LYS A 102 -3.57 29.89 -3.74
CA LYS A 102 -2.95 30.79 -2.77
C LYS A 102 -1.95 30.05 -1.88
N SER A 103 -2.35 28.90 -1.34
CA SER A 103 -1.49 28.05 -0.50
C SER A 103 -0.25 27.55 -1.25
N VAL A 104 -0.43 27.03 -2.48
CA VAL A 104 0.67 26.54 -3.32
C VAL A 104 1.62 27.67 -3.72
N SER A 105 1.09 28.86 -4.03
CA SER A 105 1.91 30.03 -4.41
C SER A 105 2.74 30.61 -3.26
N ALA A 106 2.34 30.34 -2.00
CA ALA A 106 3.14 30.70 -0.83
C ALA A 106 4.36 29.78 -0.64
N MET A 107 4.36 28.61 -1.28
CA MET A 107 5.49 27.70 -1.34
C MET A 107 6.32 27.95 -2.61
N LEU A 108 7.60 27.58 -2.59
CA LEU A 108 8.38 27.45 -3.83
C LEU A 108 7.88 26.25 -4.65
N CYS A 109 8.29 26.17 -5.91
CA CYS A 109 7.97 25.01 -6.74
C CYS A 109 8.62 23.72 -6.22
N PRO A 110 8.06 22.53 -6.55
CA PRO A 110 8.70 21.25 -6.26
C PRO A 110 10.09 21.16 -6.90
N THR A 111 10.96 20.30 -6.38
CA THR A 111 12.31 20.13 -6.93
C THR A 111 12.27 19.76 -8.41
N VAL A 112 13.12 20.39 -9.22
CA VAL A 112 13.19 20.09 -10.67
C VAL A 112 13.47 18.62 -10.91
N LEU A 113 14.34 18.00 -10.10
CA LEU A 113 14.62 16.56 -10.17
C LEU A 113 13.36 15.71 -9.98
N GLY A 114 12.52 16.03 -8.99
CA GLY A 114 11.26 15.33 -8.76
C GLY A 114 10.28 15.50 -9.91
N GLN A 115 10.24 16.69 -10.54
CA GLN A 115 9.43 16.97 -11.72
C GLN A 115 9.92 16.22 -12.96
N THR A 116 11.23 16.21 -13.23
CA THR A 116 11.84 15.49 -14.36
C THR A 116 11.61 13.98 -14.25
N VAL A 117 11.77 13.41 -13.06
CA VAL A 117 11.49 11.99 -12.84
C VAL A 117 10.01 11.69 -13.08
N MET A 118 9.12 12.58 -12.63
CA MET A 118 7.69 12.40 -12.86
C MET A 118 7.35 12.42 -14.36
N ASP A 119 7.97 13.29 -15.13
CA ASP A 119 7.84 13.34 -16.58
C ASP A 119 8.26 12.00 -17.24
N CYS A 120 9.39 11.43 -16.82
CA CYS A 120 9.82 10.10 -17.29
C CYS A 120 8.86 8.98 -16.88
N VAL A 121 8.30 9.04 -15.67
CA VAL A 121 7.34 8.04 -15.15
C VAL A 121 6.06 8.03 -15.98
N VAL A 122 5.53 9.20 -16.34
CA VAL A 122 4.27 9.30 -17.10
C VAL A 122 4.47 9.15 -18.60
N ASN A 123 5.71 9.24 -19.09
CA ASN A 123 6.09 9.08 -20.50
C ASN A 123 7.07 7.90 -20.69
N PRO A 124 6.67 6.65 -20.41
CA PRO A 124 7.53 5.50 -20.65
C PRO A 124 7.79 5.29 -22.15
N PRO A 125 8.85 4.55 -22.53
CA PRO A 125 9.12 4.23 -23.93
C PRO A 125 7.90 3.60 -24.63
N GLN A 126 7.70 3.95 -25.89
CA GLN A 126 6.58 3.51 -26.72
C GLN A 126 6.98 2.41 -27.71
N PRO A 127 6.03 1.58 -28.20
CA PRO A 127 6.33 0.57 -29.22
C PRO A 127 7.04 1.18 -30.45
N GLY A 128 8.20 0.62 -30.81
CA GLY A 128 9.04 1.12 -31.91
C GLY A 128 10.22 1.99 -31.46
N GLU A 129 10.27 2.42 -30.20
CA GLU A 129 11.42 3.14 -29.66
C GLU A 129 12.55 2.19 -29.22
N PRO A 130 13.83 2.63 -29.28
CA PRO A 130 14.98 1.74 -29.06
C PRO A 130 15.00 1.00 -27.71
N SER A 131 14.47 1.62 -26.65
CA SER A 131 14.48 1.07 -25.29
C SER A 131 13.17 0.38 -24.88
N TYR A 132 12.17 0.31 -25.77
CA TYR A 132 10.86 -0.24 -25.42
C TYR A 132 10.93 -1.70 -24.97
N GLU A 133 11.57 -2.56 -25.77
CA GLU A 133 11.66 -4.00 -25.48
C GLU A 133 12.44 -4.28 -24.18
N SER A 134 13.55 -3.57 -23.96
CA SER A 134 14.32 -3.70 -22.72
C SER A 134 13.52 -3.23 -21.51
N PHE A 135 12.84 -2.07 -21.61
CA PHE A 135 12.01 -1.52 -20.55
C PHE A 135 10.86 -2.45 -20.18
N GLN A 136 10.13 -2.99 -21.17
CA GLN A 136 9.03 -3.93 -20.91
C GLN A 136 9.53 -5.22 -20.25
N LYS A 137 10.67 -5.75 -20.69
CA LYS A 137 11.29 -6.94 -20.09
C LYS A 137 11.66 -6.70 -18.63
N GLU A 138 12.28 -5.56 -18.32
CA GLU A 138 12.65 -5.18 -16.95
C GLU A 138 11.42 -4.97 -16.06
N LYS A 139 10.44 -4.18 -16.51
CA LYS A 139 9.18 -3.95 -15.82
C LYS A 139 8.48 -5.27 -15.48
N ASN A 140 8.30 -6.14 -16.47
CA ASN A 140 7.62 -7.43 -16.28
C ASN A 140 8.40 -8.37 -15.36
N SER A 141 9.74 -8.35 -15.43
CA SER A 141 10.59 -9.13 -14.53
C SER A 141 10.43 -8.68 -13.07
N VAL A 142 10.45 -7.37 -12.82
CA VAL A 142 10.27 -6.79 -11.48
C VAL A 142 8.89 -7.12 -10.92
N LEU A 143 7.83 -6.91 -11.71
CA LEU A 143 6.45 -7.21 -11.29
C LEU A 143 6.25 -8.70 -11.01
N LYS A 144 6.80 -9.59 -11.85
CA LYS A 144 6.78 -11.04 -11.61
C LYS A 144 7.50 -11.41 -10.31
N SER A 145 8.69 -10.87 -10.08
CA SER A 145 9.45 -11.12 -8.85
C SER A 145 8.71 -10.61 -7.60
N LEU A 146 8.03 -9.47 -7.70
CA LEU A 146 7.19 -8.95 -6.61
C LEU A 146 5.99 -9.86 -6.37
N ALA A 147 5.31 -10.34 -7.41
CA ALA A 147 4.18 -11.27 -7.30
C ALA A 147 4.57 -12.58 -6.60
N GLU A 148 5.71 -13.18 -6.99
CA GLU A 148 6.24 -14.39 -6.38
C GLU A 148 6.55 -14.19 -4.89
N ARG A 149 7.15 -13.05 -4.54
CA ARG A 149 7.43 -12.70 -3.14
C ARG A 149 6.17 -12.42 -2.35
N ALA A 150 5.17 -11.78 -2.94
CA ALA A 150 3.88 -11.53 -2.30
C ALA A 150 3.17 -12.85 -1.95
N LYS A 151 3.15 -13.80 -2.90
CA LYS A 151 2.62 -15.13 -2.69
C LYS A 151 3.39 -15.88 -1.60
N LEU A 152 4.72 -15.89 -1.67
CA LEU A 152 5.56 -16.54 -0.66
C LEU A 152 5.27 -16.03 0.75
N VAL A 153 5.20 -14.71 0.93
CA VAL A 153 4.92 -14.09 2.23
C VAL A 153 3.54 -14.49 2.76
N ALA A 154 2.51 -14.38 1.93
CA ALA A 154 1.15 -14.74 2.32
C ALA A 154 1.02 -16.23 2.66
N ASP A 155 1.58 -17.12 1.82
CA ASP A 155 1.56 -18.56 2.03
C ASP A 155 2.31 -18.94 3.31
N THR A 156 3.48 -18.35 3.56
CA THR A 156 4.25 -18.65 4.77
C THR A 156 3.49 -18.23 6.02
N PHE A 157 2.93 -17.02 6.09
CA PHE A 157 2.16 -16.61 7.27
C PHE A 157 0.90 -17.45 7.46
N ASN A 158 0.19 -17.83 6.38
CA ASN A 158 -0.95 -18.75 6.49
C ASN A 158 -0.56 -20.16 6.94
N SER A 159 0.72 -20.55 6.80
CA SER A 159 1.23 -21.84 7.29
C SER A 159 1.59 -21.84 8.79
N ILE A 160 1.61 -20.66 9.43
CA ILE A 160 1.97 -20.52 10.84
C ILE A 160 0.70 -20.64 11.70
N PRO A 161 0.67 -21.55 12.70
CA PRO A 161 -0.47 -21.67 13.60
C PRO A 161 -0.79 -20.34 14.29
N GLY A 162 -2.08 -19.99 14.35
CA GLY A 162 -2.52 -18.74 14.97
C GLY A 162 -2.37 -17.50 14.09
N MET A 163 -1.90 -17.63 12.85
CA MET A 163 -1.81 -16.54 11.87
C MET A 163 -2.74 -16.73 10.68
N SER A 164 -3.14 -15.63 10.06
CA SER A 164 -3.84 -15.57 8.78
C SER A 164 -3.39 -14.35 8.00
N CYS A 165 -3.17 -14.48 6.70
CA CYS A 165 -2.77 -13.40 5.83
C CYS A 165 -3.63 -13.39 4.57
N ASN A 166 -4.27 -12.27 4.29
CA ASN A 166 -4.97 -12.07 3.03
C ASN A 166 -3.99 -12.13 1.85
N PRO A 167 -4.44 -12.52 0.65
CA PRO A 167 -3.65 -12.43 -0.56
C PRO A 167 -3.19 -10.99 -0.80
N VAL A 168 -1.91 -10.81 -1.08
CA VAL A 168 -1.33 -9.51 -1.46
C VAL A 168 -1.57 -9.29 -2.95
N GLN A 169 -2.68 -8.64 -3.28
CA GLN A 169 -3.10 -8.40 -4.67
C GLN A 169 -2.28 -7.32 -5.36
N GLY A 170 -1.69 -6.40 -4.59
CA GLY A 170 -0.88 -5.29 -5.11
C GLY A 170 -0.03 -4.63 -4.03
N ALA A 171 0.50 -3.45 -4.35
CA ALA A 171 1.40 -2.67 -3.50
C ALA A 171 2.67 -3.45 -3.08
N MET A 172 3.14 -3.30 -1.84
CA MET A 172 4.42 -3.87 -1.37
C MET A 172 4.36 -4.43 0.06
N TYR A 173 3.15 -4.61 0.60
CA TYR A 173 2.96 -4.96 2.01
C TYR A 173 1.95 -6.08 2.19
N ALA A 174 2.21 -6.89 3.22
CA ALA A 174 1.26 -7.82 3.78
C ALA A 174 0.83 -7.32 5.16
N PHE A 175 -0.40 -7.67 5.56
CA PHE A 175 -0.96 -7.33 6.87
C PHE A 175 -1.53 -8.58 7.56
N PRO A 176 -0.67 -9.51 8.03
CA PRO A 176 -1.15 -10.70 8.68
C PRO A 176 -1.90 -10.35 9.98
N GLN A 177 -3.00 -11.05 10.20
CA GLN A 177 -3.65 -11.15 11.50
C GLN A 177 -3.02 -12.29 12.27
N PHE A 178 -2.85 -12.13 13.58
CA PHE A 178 -2.34 -13.18 14.45
C PHE A 178 -3.06 -13.19 15.80
N LYS A 179 -3.04 -14.33 16.47
CA LYS A 179 -3.57 -14.48 17.83
C LYS A 179 -2.46 -14.25 18.85
N LEU A 180 -2.75 -13.46 19.86
CA LEU A 180 -1.87 -13.24 20.99
C LEU A 180 -2.39 -14.00 22.22
N PRO A 181 -1.52 -14.72 22.95
CA PRO A 181 -1.88 -15.32 24.23
C PRO A 181 -2.30 -14.25 25.27
N GLU A 182 -3.23 -14.60 26.17
CA GLU A 182 -3.73 -13.67 27.18
C GLU A 182 -2.63 -13.15 28.11
N ARG A 183 -1.62 -13.99 28.43
CA ARG A 183 -0.49 -13.59 29.25
C ARG A 183 0.36 -12.52 28.56
N ALA A 184 0.61 -12.66 27.25
CA ALA A 184 1.31 -11.63 26.47
C ALA A 184 0.52 -10.31 26.43
N ILE A 185 -0.81 -10.39 26.27
CA ILE A 185 -1.67 -9.19 26.28
C ILE A 185 -1.63 -8.51 27.65
N LYS A 186 -1.69 -9.30 28.74
CA LYS A 186 -1.61 -8.78 30.11
C LYS A 186 -0.24 -8.14 30.38
N GLU A 187 0.84 -8.76 29.91
CA GLU A 187 2.17 -8.22 30.07
C GLU A 187 2.36 -6.91 29.30
N ALA A 188 1.89 -6.84 28.06
CA ALA A 188 1.89 -5.60 27.29
C ALA A 188 1.18 -4.46 28.05
N LYS A 189 0.01 -4.77 28.65
CA LYS A 189 -0.73 -3.82 29.50
C LYS A 189 0.05 -3.41 30.75
N ASN A 190 0.72 -4.34 31.43
CA ASN A 190 1.56 -4.04 32.60
C ASN A 190 2.71 -3.08 32.25
N GLN A 191 3.25 -3.20 31.03
CA GLN A 191 4.30 -2.32 30.51
C GLN A 191 3.77 -1.02 29.91
N GLY A 192 2.44 -0.83 29.87
CA GLY A 192 1.81 0.36 29.31
C GLY A 192 1.94 0.48 27.78
N ILE A 193 2.10 -0.64 27.07
CA ILE A 193 2.21 -0.67 25.61
C ILE A 193 1.14 -1.55 24.96
N GLU A 194 0.82 -1.25 23.70
CA GLU A 194 -0.14 -2.02 22.91
C GLU A 194 0.37 -3.46 22.65
N PRO A 195 -0.49 -4.51 22.70
CA PRO A 195 -0.07 -5.89 22.49
C PRO A 195 0.64 -6.15 21.16
N ASN A 196 0.21 -5.47 20.07
CA ASN A 196 0.91 -5.53 18.79
C ASN A 196 2.34 -4.99 18.87
N ALA A 197 2.54 -3.89 19.62
CA ALA A 197 3.84 -3.26 19.79
C ALA A 197 4.75 -4.13 20.66
N PHE A 198 4.20 -4.74 21.73
CA PHE A 198 4.92 -5.72 22.53
C PHE A 198 5.45 -6.88 21.66
N TYR A 199 4.60 -7.47 20.82
CA TYR A 199 5.02 -8.51 19.88
C TYR A 199 6.10 -8.02 18.90
N ALA A 200 5.95 -6.81 18.35
CA ALA A 200 6.92 -6.22 17.43
C ALA A 200 8.29 -5.97 18.08
N PHE A 201 8.33 -5.50 19.33
CA PHE A 201 9.58 -5.36 20.09
C PHE A 201 10.23 -6.70 20.40
N GLN A 202 9.43 -7.68 20.84
CA GLN A 202 9.94 -9.03 21.08
C GLN A 202 10.53 -9.64 19.80
N LEU A 203 9.88 -9.47 18.64
CA LEU A 203 10.43 -9.91 17.36
C LEU A 203 11.75 -9.20 17.06
N LEU A 204 11.79 -7.87 17.19
CA LEU A 204 12.96 -7.06 16.89
C LEU A 204 14.15 -7.45 17.77
N GLU A 205 13.96 -7.57 19.07
CA GLU A 205 15.03 -7.89 20.03
C GLU A 205 15.60 -9.30 19.82
N ASN A 206 14.75 -10.26 19.46
CA ASN A 206 15.16 -11.66 19.30
C ASN A 206 15.69 -12.02 17.91
N THR A 207 15.33 -11.26 16.87
CA THR A 207 15.65 -11.62 15.47
C THR A 207 16.29 -10.50 14.66
N GLY A 208 16.23 -9.26 15.11
CA GLY A 208 16.58 -8.07 14.33
C GLY A 208 15.54 -7.69 13.26
N ILE A 209 14.42 -8.42 13.15
CA ILE A 209 13.36 -8.11 12.18
C ILE A 209 12.48 -6.98 12.71
N CYS A 210 12.52 -5.83 12.03
CA CYS A 210 11.68 -4.68 12.35
C CYS A 210 10.39 -4.69 11.52
N ILE A 211 9.25 -4.86 12.19
CA ILE A 211 7.89 -4.75 11.62
C ILE A 211 7.18 -3.53 12.18
N VAL A 212 6.12 -3.07 11.50
CA VAL A 212 5.27 -2.01 12.04
C VAL A 212 4.04 -2.64 12.71
N PRO A 213 3.78 -2.37 13.99
CA PRO A 213 2.62 -2.94 14.69
C PRO A 213 1.30 -2.42 14.12
N GLY A 214 0.28 -3.28 14.09
CA GLY A 214 -1.05 -3.00 13.54
C GLY A 214 -1.77 -1.84 14.22
N SER A 215 -1.45 -1.56 15.49
CA SER A 215 -2.01 -0.45 16.26
C SER A 215 -1.76 0.91 15.62
N GLY A 216 -0.70 1.07 14.82
CA GLY A 216 -0.41 2.31 14.10
C GLY A 216 -1.31 2.57 12.88
N PHE A 217 -2.12 1.59 12.45
CA PHE A 217 -2.95 1.68 11.23
C PHE A 217 -4.45 1.75 11.51
N GLY A 218 -4.86 1.57 12.77
CA GLY A 218 -6.24 1.25 13.10
C GLY A 218 -6.56 -0.21 12.75
N GLN A 219 -7.29 -0.88 13.64
CA GLN A 219 -7.70 -2.27 13.47
C GLN A 219 -8.94 -2.54 14.34
N VAL A 220 -9.67 -3.61 14.04
CA VAL A 220 -10.83 -4.02 14.83
C VAL A 220 -10.39 -4.39 16.25
N GLU A 221 -11.15 -3.97 17.25
CA GLU A 221 -10.86 -4.29 18.65
C GLU A 221 -10.80 -5.80 18.87
N GLY A 222 -9.83 -6.25 19.65
CA GLY A 222 -9.57 -7.68 19.90
C GLY A 222 -8.86 -8.42 18.77
N THR A 223 -8.52 -7.75 17.67
CA THR A 223 -7.65 -8.30 16.61
C THR A 223 -6.24 -7.75 16.72
N TYR A 224 -5.26 -8.49 16.22
CA TYR A 224 -3.85 -8.12 16.27
C TYR A 224 -3.22 -8.33 14.90
N HIS A 225 -2.46 -7.34 14.45
CA HIS A 225 -1.87 -7.31 13.13
C HIS A 225 -0.48 -6.70 13.16
N PHE A 226 0.27 -6.91 12.10
CA PHE A 226 1.48 -6.15 11.81
C PHE A 226 1.60 -5.96 10.31
N ARG A 227 2.28 -4.89 9.89
CA ARG A 227 2.66 -4.70 8.50
C ARG A 227 4.09 -5.18 8.28
N THR A 228 4.28 -6.03 7.30
CA THR A 228 5.60 -6.41 6.78
C THR A 228 5.69 -6.19 5.28
N THR A 229 6.92 -6.21 4.75
CA THR A 229 7.19 -5.89 3.34
C THR A 229 7.57 -7.13 2.52
N ILE A 230 7.25 -7.10 1.23
CA ILE A 230 7.67 -8.11 0.25
C ILE A 230 8.98 -7.75 -0.47
N LEU A 231 9.60 -6.63 -0.09
CA LEU A 231 10.77 -6.04 -0.77
C LEU A 231 12.11 -6.77 -0.61
N PRO A 232 12.41 -7.53 0.45
CA PRO A 232 13.67 -8.26 0.53
C PRO A 232 13.92 -9.14 -0.70
N GLN A 233 15.18 -9.33 -1.04
CA GLN A 233 15.60 -10.26 -2.10
C GLN A 233 15.12 -11.68 -1.75
N PRO A 234 14.76 -12.54 -2.73
CA PRO A 234 14.10 -13.82 -2.46
C PRO A 234 14.77 -14.70 -1.38
N ASP A 235 16.10 -14.84 -1.41
CA ASP A 235 16.81 -15.68 -0.43
C ASP A 235 16.80 -15.06 0.97
N LYS A 236 16.97 -13.73 1.06
CA LYS A 236 16.85 -12.99 2.32
C LYS A 236 15.42 -13.00 2.86
N LEU A 237 14.43 -12.98 1.96
CA LEU A 237 13.02 -13.05 2.32
C LEU A 237 12.69 -14.41 2.93
N LYS A 238 13.16 -15.51 2.33
CA LYS A 238 13.01 -16.86 2.90
C LYS A 238 13.65 -16.95 4.28
N ALA A 239 14.91 -16.51 4.41
CA ALA A 239 15.61 -16.51 5.69
C ALA A 239 14.87 -15.67 6.77
N MET A 240 14.35 -14.50 6.39
CA MET A 240 13.54 -13.66 7.27
C MET A 240 12.26 -14.38 7.71
N LEU A 241 11.54 -15.02 6.78
CA LEU A 241 10.30 -15.74 7.07
C LEU A 241 10.53 -16.97 7.96
N ASP A 242 11.63 -17.70 7.75
CA ASP A 242 12.01 -18.85 8.58
C ASP A 242 12.38 -18.41 10.01
N SER A 243 13.13 -17.31 10.13
CA SER A 243 13.45 -16.68 11.42
C SER A 243 12.19 -16.21 12.13
N PHE A 244 11.28 -15.56 11.40
CA PHE A 244 9.99 -15.11 11.91
C PHE A 244 9.16 -16.28 12.43
N LYS A 245 9.02 -17.36 11.66
CA LYS A 245 8.28 -18.57 12.06
C LYS A 245 8.85 -19.18 13.33
N SER A 246 10.17 -19.32 13.39
CA SER A 246 10.86 -19.85 14.57
C SER A 246 10.66 -18.98 15.80
N PHE A 247 10.70 -17.65 15.64
CA PHE A 247 10.38 -16.71 16.72
C PHE A 247 8.93 -16.87 17.19
N HIS A 248 7.98 -16.90 16.26
CA HIS A 248 6.56 -16.95 16.61
C HIS A 248 6.22 -18.20 17.42
N LEU A 249 6.73 -19.37 17.03
CA LEU A 249 6.50 -20.61 17.77
C LEU A 249 7.06 -20.55 19.20
N LYS A 250 8.29 -20.04 19.38
CA LYS A 250 8.87 -19.82 20.71
C LYS A 250 8.11 -18.79 21.54
N PHE A 251 7.62 -17.74 20.88
CA PHE A 251 6.80 -16.72 21.53
C PHE A 251 5.50 -17.35 22.06
N LEU A 252 4.82 -18.20 21.28
CA LEU A 252 3.65 -18.94 21.77
C LEU A 252 4.02 -19.83 22.96
N GLU A 253 5.08 -20.64 22.89
CA GLU A 253 5.52 -21.49 24.00
C GLU A 253 5.81 -20.71 25.30
N GLN A 254 6.35 -19.49 25.19
CA GLN A 254 6.66 -18.64 26.34
C GLN A 254 5.41 -18.03 26.99
N TRP A 255 4.41 -17.68 26.18
CA TRP A 255 3.28 -16.84 26.59
C TRP A 255 1.94 -17.57 26.63
N GLU A 256 1.83 -18.81 26.13
CA GLU A 256 0.67 -19.67 26.34
C GLU A 256 0.39 -20.00 27.82
#